data_AF-A0A7S0DS49-F1
#
_entry.id   AF-A0A7S0DS49-F1
#
_cell.length_a   1.000
_cell.length_b   1.000
_cell.length_c   1.000
_cell.angle_alpha   90.00
_cell.angle_beta   90.00
_cell.angle_gamma   90.00
#
_symmetry.space_group_name_H-M   'P 1'
#
loop_
_entity.id
_entity.type
_entity.pdbx_description
1 polymer ?
#
loop_
_entity_poly.entity_id
_entity_poly.type
_entity_poly.pdbx_seq_one_letter_code
_entity_poly.pdbx_strand_id
1 'polypeptide(L)'
;AKFDAGGGWETGMFDCFDEEESCWWSCWCPCLVFSRTYHSMDISPTRTTMGIFFIVLLMWAISAMAWIGAAILTITVGGVALIYYRAMLRGELRHRLGIPGDFCSDFSAHCCCWPCVIAQEARQVKQYGRPYRDYGTGESLEEGAIIPPDPREASLYQHCKTLSRCSRILLFSFLSGVITVAALLGQKQGVSIYIMALIVPLIILYLLYWRRHRHSLPLDSAIKFFFAGFVVAVASAGVIEFMLSLLDFVILSPVEYSLYSHGESKLTFVSNNPVKVIFLDLITSYVIAACVEEFTKHMVVRGCWLPHPLRSPRSVTIAFVAGALGFATCENLFYVFSAKSGEGLSKYETELITLLLRSILPVHPICAAIQSVGVIKRDFENDSSQNLFKILLPAIIVHGTYDFSQMLLGDLLPAFTNFNALQATAAIIGAALGMTCISIGYMMYLFNNQRQRLRAGWERVSQSQSSRSHPADNQSGPQLSDSLADDNYINDTYVGERLTQPLREGLVGTGVN
;
A
#
# COMPACT_ATOMS: atom_id res chain seq x y z
N ALA A 1 -8.41 -31.29 14.06
CA ALA A 1 -9.76 -31.31 14.64
C ALA A 1 -10.75 -31.47 13.50
N LYS A 2 -11.74 -32.37 13.59
CA LYS A 2 -12.87 -32.38 12.65
C LYS A 2 -13.80 -31.27 13.12
N PHE A 3 -13.98 -30.25 12.30
CA PHE A 3 -14.96 -29.19 12.54
C PHE A 3 -16.37 -29.76 12.28
N ASP A 4 -17.36 -29.37 13.09
CA ASP A 4 -18.70 -29.96 13.05
C ASP A 4 -19.32 -29.84 11.65
N ALA A 5 -19.70 -31.00 11.09
CA ALA A 5 -20.24 -31.13 9.75
C ALA A 5 -21.74 -30.82 9.76
N GLY A 6 -22.16 -29.78 9.04
CA GLY A 6 -23.60 -29.50 8.87
C GLY A 6 -24.01 -28.20 8.16
N GLY A 7 -23.08 -27.33 7.74
CA GLY A 7 -23.40 -26.05 7.09
C GLY A 7 -22.91 -25.95 5.64
N GLY A 8 -23.63 -25.20 4.80
CA GLY A 8 -23.09 -24.68 3.54
C GLY A 8 -22.02 -23.61 3.79
N TRP A 9 -21.55 -22.93 2.73
CA TRP A 9 -20.69 -21.74 2.89
C TRP A 9 -21.39 -20.69 3.75
N GLU A 10 -20.70 -20.13 4.74
CA GLU A 10 -21.28 -19.12 5.65
C GLU A 10 -21.52 -17.77 4.98
N THR A 11 -20.76 -17.47 3.93
CA THR A 11 -20.98 -16.28 3.10
C THR A 11 -21.28 -16.71 1.67
N GLY A 12 -22.14 -15.96 0.98
CA GLY A 12 -22.40 -16.13 -0.44
C GLY A 12 -21.16 -15.82 -1.28
N MET A 13 -21.19 -16.30 -2.53
CA MET A 13 -20.08 -16.11 -3.47
C MET A 13 -19.91 -14.63 -3.83
N PHE A 14 -21.01 -13.89 -4.03
CA PHE A 14 -20.98 -12.48 -4.39
C PHE A 14 -21.06 -11.52 -3.20
N ASP A 15 -21.00 -12.05 -1.98
CA ASP A 15 -20.94 -11.28 -0.72
C ASP A 15 -19.52 -10.74 -0.48
N CYS A 16 -18.83 -10.38 -1.57
CA CYS A 16 -17.44 -9.91 -1.55
C CYS A 16 -17.35 -8.59 -0.79
N PHE A 17 -18.33 -7.70 -0.96
CA PHE A 17 -18.33 -6.36 -0.36
C PHE A 17 -18.61 -6.35 1.16
N ASP A 18 -19.09 -7.44 1.75
CA ASP A 18 -19.33 -7.52 3.20
C ASP A 18 -18.02 -7.52 4.01
N GLU A 19 -16.92 -7.96 3.39
CA GLU A 19 -15.57 -7.79 3.92
C GLU A 19 -14.65 -7.28 2.80
N GLU A 20 -14.73 -5.97 2.57
CA GLU A 20 -13.99 -5.25 1.52
C GLU A 20 -12.51 -5.66 1.46
N GLU A 21 -11.85 -5.82 2.61
CA GLU A 21 -10.43 -6.18 2.68
C GLU A 21 -10.13 -7.53 1.99
N SER A 22 -10.86 -8.60 2.33
CA SER A 22 -10.65 -9.92 1.71
C SER A 22 -11.00 -9.91 0.23
N CYS A 23 -12.01 -9.13 -0.17
CA CYS A 23 -12.42 -8.99 -1.56
C CYS A 23 -11.31 -8.39 -2.43
N TRP A 24 -10.81 -7.23 -2.04
CA TRP A 24 -9.80 -6.51 -2.79
C TRP A 24 -8.50 -7.31 -2.88
N TRP A 25 -8.07 -7.92 -1.79
CA TRP A 25 -6.87 -8.75 -1.82
C TRP A 25 -7.02 -9.98 -2.71
N SER A 26 -8.22 -10.53 -2.82
CA SER A 26 -8.51 -11.65 -3.73
C SER A 26 -8.53 -11.21 -5.20
N CYS A 27 -8.80 -9.93 -5.49
CA CYS A 27 -8.65 -9.36 -6.83
C CYS A 27 -7.17 -9.10 -7.16
N TRP A 28 -6.44 -8.42 -6.27
CA TRP A 28 -5.12 -7.85 -6.57
C TRP A 28 -3.96 -8.78 -6.32
N CYS A 29 -4.04 -9.55 -5.24
CA CYS A 29 -3.02 -10.53 -4.89
C CYS A 29 -3.69 -11.88 -4.58
N PRO A 30 -4.41 -12.46 -5.57
CA PRO A 30 -5.12 -13.71 -5.38
C PRO A 30 -4.19 -14.82 -4.92
N CYS A 31 -2.96 -14.85 -5.45
CA CYS A 31 -1.93 -15.82 -5.05
C CYS A 31 -1.64 -15.77 -3.54
N LEU A 32 -1.65 -14.58 -2.95
CA LEU A 32 -1.34 -14.36 -1.54
C LEU A 32 -2.48 -14.77 -0.63
N VAL A 33 -3.70 -14.30 -0.93
CA VAL A 33 -4.89 -14.68 -0.16
C VAL A 33 -5.09 -16.18 -0.22
N PHE A 34 -5.04 -16.73 -1.42
CA PHE A 34 -5.17 -18.16 -1.69
C PHE A 34 -4.11 -18.95 -0.91
N SER A 35 -2.82 -18.66 -1.11
CA SER A 35 -1.73 -19.40 -0.45
C SER A 35 -1.86 -19.40 1.08
N ARG A 36 -2.21 -18.25 1.67
CA ARG A 36 -2.38 -18.15 3.12
C ARG A 36 -3.60 -18.93 3.60
N THR A 37 -4.70 -18.96 2.85
CA THR A 37 -5.94 -19.69 3.20
C THR A 37 -5.69 -21.20 3.26
N TYR A 38 -5.04 -21.77 2.23
CA TYR A 38 -4.74 -23.19 2.19
C TYR A 38 -3.63 -23.61 3.15
N HIS A 39 -2.67 -22.72 3.43
CA HIS A 39 -1.66 -22.98 4.44
C HIS A 39 -2.23 -22.98 5.86
N SER A 40 -3.16 -22.07 6.19
CA SER A 40 -3.82 -22.07 7.51
C SER A 40 -4.64 -23.32 7.79
N MET A 41 -5.13 -23.97 6.73
CA MET A 41 -5.88 -25.22 6.84
C MET A 41 -5.00 -26.46 6.74
N ASP A 42 -3.68 -26.31 6.65
CA ASP A 42 -2.70 -27.40 6.45
C ASP A 42 -3.02 -28.27 5.22
N ILE A 43 -3.53 -27.64 4.15
CA ILE A 43 -3.85 -28.30 2.88
C ILE A 43 -2.64 -28.22 1.94
N SER A 44 -2.01 -27.05 1.85
CA SER A 44 -0.85 -26.85 1.00
C SER A 44 0.13 -25.83 1.60
N PRO A 45 1.45 -26.07 1.53
CA PRO A 45 2.44 -25.09 1.97
C PRO A 45 2.42 -23.82 1.10
N THR A 46 2.56 -22.64 1.72
CA THR A 46 2.63 -21.34 1.02
C THR A 46 3.67 -21.32 -0.10
N ARG A 47 4.82 -22.00 0.08
CA ARG A 47 5.89 -22.08 -0.93
C ARG A 47 5.44 -22.77 -2.20
N THR A 48 4.63 -23.82 -2.08
CA THR A 48 4.14 -24.60 -3.22
C THR A 48 3.11 -23.78 -3.99
N THR A 49 2.10 -23.26 -3.30
CA THR A 49 1.03 -22.48 -3.92
C THR A 49 1.60 -21.21 -4.58
N MET A 50 2.41 -20.42 -3.87
CA MET A 50 3.06 -19.23 -4.44
C MET A 50 3.99 -19.59 -5.60
N GLY A 51 4.79 -20.65 -5.47
CA GLY A 51 5.71 -21.11 -6.51
C GLY A 51 5.01 -21.43 -7.83
N ILE A 52 3.85 -22.07 -7.79
CA ILE A 52 3.03 -22.35 -8.98
C ILE A 52 2.59 -21.04 -9.65
N PHE A 53 2.11 -20.06 -8.88
CA PHE A 53 1.77 -18.74 -9.43
C PHE A 53 2.96 -18.05 -10.09
N PHE A 54 4.13 -18.07 -9.43
CA PHE A 54 5.35 -17.46 -9.97
C PHE A 54 5.82 -18.14 -11.25
N ILE A 55 5.74 -19.48 -11.34
CA ILE A 55 6.11 -20.21 -12.56
C ILE A 55 5.19 -19.82 -13.71
N VAL A 56 3.86 -19.77 -13.49
CA VAL A 56 2.92 -19.37 -14.54
C VAL A 56 3.15 -17.92 -14.97
N LEU A 57 3.39 -17.01 -14.02
CA LEU A 57 3.71 -15.60 -14.32
C LEU A 57 5.03 -15.46 -15.09
N LEU A 58 6.06 -16.23 -14.72
CA LEU A 58 7.35 -16.23 -15.41
C LEU A 58 7.23 -16.78 -16.83
N MET A 59 6.51 -17.89 -17.01
CA MET A 59 6.23 -18.46 -18.33
C MET A 59 5.49 -17.46 -19.21
N TRP A 60 4.53 -16.73 -18.64
CA TRP A 60 3.81 -15.68 -19.34
C TRP A 60 4.74 -14.53 -19.76
N ALA A 61 5.57 -14.02 -18.84
CA ALA A 61 6.51 -12.94 -19.13
C ALA A 61 7.51 -13.31 -20.24
N ILE A 62 8.05 -14.53 -20.21
CA ILE A 62 8.94 -15.04 -21.26
C ILE A 62 8.20 -15.12 -22.61
N SER A 63 6.97 -15.62 -22.60
CA SER A 63 6.16 -15.79 -23.81
C SER A 63 5.75 -14.45 -24.43
N ALA A 64 5.47 -13.44 -23.59
CA ALA A 64 5.17 -12.07 -24.02
C ALA A 64 6.36 -11.39 -24.73
N MET A 65 7.59 -11.70 -24.32
CA MET A 65 8.81 -11.20 -25.00
C MET A 65 9.09 -11.91 -26.34
N ALA A 66 8.52 -13.08 -26.57
CA ALA A 66 8.74 -13.84 -27.81
C ALA A 66 7.82 -13.37 -28.94
N TRP A 67 6.50 -13.51 -28.76
CA TRP A 67 5.48 -13.01 -29.69
C TRP A 67 4.08 -13.05 -29.06
N ILE A 68 3.18 -12.20 -29.54
CA ILE A 68 1.82 -12.02 -29.00
C ILE A 68 1.02 -13.34 -28.95
N GLY A 69 1.15 -14.22 -29.95
CA GLY A 69 0.40 -15.47 -29.96
C GLY A 69 0.89 -16.51 -28.94
N ALA A 70 2.18 -16.53 -28.57
CA ALA A 70 2.65 -17.34 -27.44
C ALA A 70 2.12 -16.80 -26.12
N ALA A 71 2.03 -15.48 -25.98
CA ALA A 71 1.42 -14.87 -24.80
C ALA A 71 -0.05 -15.29 -24.65
N ILE A 72 -0.84 -15.25 -25.73
CA ILE A 72 -2.25 -15.67 -25.71
C ILE A 72 -2.39 -17.15 -25.36
N LEU A 73 -1.56 -18.02 -25.95
CA LEU A 73 -1.58 -19.46 -25.67
C LEU A 73 -1.21 -19.76 -24.22
N THR A 74 -0.19 -19.10 -23.68
CA THR A 74 0.23 -19.31 -22.29
C THR A 74 -0.73 -18.73 -21.27
N ILE A 75 -1.40 -17.60 -21.57
CA ILE A 75 -2.50 -17.08 -20.74
C ILE A 75 -3.65 -18.08 -20.69
N THR A 76 -4.08 -18.60 -21.84
CA THR A 76 -5.24 -19.49 -21.90
C THR A 76 -4.95 -20.84 -21.24
N VAL A 77 -3.87 -21.52 -21.63
CA VAL A 77 -3.51 -22.83 -21.06
C VAL A 77 -3.10 -22.71 -19.58
N GLY A 78 -2.27 -21.72 -19.25
CA GLY A 78 -1.82 -21.48 -17.87
C GLY A 78 -2.97 -21.02 -16.96
N GLY A 79 -3.88 -20.19 -17.47
CA GLY A 79 -5.07 -19.75 -16.75
C GLY A 79 -6.03 -20.91 -16.45
N VAL A 80 -6.32 -21.77 -17.43
CA VAL A 80 -7.15 -22.96 -17.22
C VAL A 80 -6.49 -23.94 -16.24
N ALA A 81 -5.17 -24.14 -16.34
CA ALA A 81 -4.43 -24.98 -15.39
C ALA A 81 -4.49 -24.43 -13.95
N LEU A 82 -4.39 -23.11 -13.78
CA LEU A 82 -4.55 -22.47 -12.47
C LEU A 82 -5.97 -22.62 -11.92
N ILE A 83 -7.00 -22.46 -12.77
CA ILE A 83 -8.40 -22.66 -12.38
C ILE A 83 -8.62 -24.11 -11.94
N TYR A 84 -8.13 -25.09 -12.71
CA TYR A 84 -8.20 -26.51 -12.36
C TYR A 84 -7.55 -26.79 -11.00
N TYR A 85 -6.31 -26.30 -10.80
CA TYR A 85 -5.58 -26.47 -9.55
C TYR A 85 -6.34 -25.87 -8.35
N ARG A 86 -6.89 -24.66 -8.51
CA ARG A 86 -7.67 -24.00 -7.46
C ARG A 86 -8.97 -24.74 -7.15
N ALA A 87 -9.69 -25.20 -8.17
CA ALA A 87 -10.91 -26.00 -8.00
C ALA A 87 -10.62 -27.31 -7.25
N MET A 88 -9.49 -27.94 -7.54
CA MET A 88 -9.06 -29.17 -6.86
C MET A 88 -8.78 -28.92 -5.37
N LEU A 89 -8.07 -27.83 -5.03
CA LEU A 89 -7.80 -27.45 -3.66
C LEU A 89 -9.08 -27.03 -2.91
N ARG A 90 -9.99 -26.32 -3.57
CA ARG A 90 -11.29 -25.95 -3.01
C ARG A 90 -12.12 -27.17 -2.63
N GLY A 91 -12.08 -28.23 -3.44
CA GLY A 91 -12.71 -29.51 -3.11
C GLY A 91 -12.15 -30.13 -1.82
N GLU A 92 -10.83 -30.09 -1.63
CA GLU A 92 -10.17 -30.56 -0.39
C GLU A 92 -10.55 -29.69 0.81
N LEU A 93 -10.62 -28.36 0.65
CA LEU A 93 -11.08 -27.44 1.69
C LEU A 93 -12.52 -27.77 2.12
N ARG A 94 -13.43 -27.98 1.16
CA ARG A 94 -14.81 -28.38 1.41
C ARG A 94 -14.88 -29.71 2.16
N HIS A 95 -14.09 -30.70 1.75
CA HIS A 95 -14.03 -31.99 2.43
C HIS A 95 -13.57 -31.86 3.89
N ARG A 96 -12.58 -31.01 4.19
CA ARG A 96 -12.11 -30.76 5.57
C ARG A 96 -13.13 -30.05 6.44
N LEU A 97 -13.94 -29.16 5.84
CA LEU A 97 -14.96 -28.37 6.53
C LEU A 97 -16.36 -29.01 6.51
N GLY A 98 -16.53 -30.15 5.84
CA GLY A 98 -17.83 -30.81 5.70
C GLY A 98 -18.84 -30.05 4.82
N ILE A 99 -18.36 -29.21 3.88
CA ILE A 99 -19.20 -28.39 3.00
C ILE A 99 -19.60 -29.20 1.73
N PRO A 100 -20.90 -29.33 1.40
CA PRO A 100 -21.33 -30.06 0.22
C PRO A 100 -20.94 -29.37 -1.10
N GLY A 101 -20.80 -30.14 -2.18
CA GLY A 101 -20.51 -29.66 -3.53
C GLY A 101 -19.65 -30.62 -4.35
N ASP A 102 -19.39 -30.27 -5.61
CA ASP A 102 -18.59 -31.07 -6.54
C ASP A 102 -17.54 -30.24 -7.28
N PHE A 103 -16.66 -30.93 -8.01
CA PHE A 103 -15.58 -30.31 -8.77
C PHE A 103 -16.08 -29.39 -9.89
N CYS A 104 -17.19 -29.74 -10.56
CA CYS A 104 -17.72 -28.94 -11.67
C CYS A 104 -18.25 -27.59 -11.16
N SER A 105 -18.91 -27.58 -10.00
CA SER A 105 -19.32 -26.38 -9.30
C SER A 105 -18.11 -25.52 -8.91
N ASP A 106 -17.06 -26.11 -8.35
CA ASP A 106 -15.85 -25.38 -7.94
C ASP A 106 -15.06 -24.80 -9.12
N PHE A 107 -14.96 -25.55 -10.22
CA PHE A 107 -14.33 -25.11 -11.46
C PHE A 107 -15.12 -23.96 -12.09
N SER A 108 -16.44 -24.11 -12.20
CA SER A 108 -17.33 -23.09 -12.78
C SER A 108 -17.33 -21.81 -11.95
N ALA A 109 -17.27 -21.91 -10.62
CA ALA A 109 -17.17 -20.76 -9.73
C ALA A 109 -15.88 -19.96 -10.00
N HIS A 110 -14.74 -20.64 -10.12
CA HIS A 110 -13.46 -19.99 -10.45
C HIS A 110 -13.42 -19.39 -11.86
N CYS A 111 -14.11 -20.01 -12.83
CA CYS A 111 -14.30 -19.43 -14.16
C CYS A 111 -15.17 -18.16 -14.14
N CYS A 112 -16.20 -18.12 -13.29
CA CYS A 112 -17.14 -17.01 -13.22
C CYS A 112 -16.54 -15.77 -12.52
N CYS A 113 -16.02 -15.95 -11.31
CA CYS A 113 -15.38 -14.87 -10.56
C CYS A 113 -14.33 -15.44 -9.59
N TRP A 114 -13.10 -15.67 -10.06
CA TRP A 114 -12.04 -16.15 -9.18
C TRP A 114 -11.79 -15.26 -7.94
N PRO A 115 -11.89 -13.91 -7.98
CA PRO A 115 -11.68 -13.11 -6.79
C PRO A 115 -12.74 -13.35 -5.71
N CYS A 116 -14.01 -13.43 -6.13
CA CYS A 116 -15.14 -13.69 -5.27
C CYS A 116 -14.97 -15.03 -4.53
N VAL A 117 -14.55 -16.06 -5.28
CA VAL A 117 -14.34 -17.42 -4.77
C VAL A 117 -13.20 -17.47 -3.76
N ILE A 118 -12.05 -16.84 -4.07
CA ILE A 118 -10.91 -16.76 -3.15
C ILE A 118 -11.27 -15.96 -1.88
N ALA A 119 -12.06 -14.90 -2.01
CA ALA A 119 -12.52 -14.10 -0.88
C ALA A 119 -13.46 -14.91 0.03
N GLN A 120 -14.39 -15.67 -0.56
CA GLN A 120 -15.28 -16.57 0.17
C GLN A 120 -14.49 -17.64 0.95
N GLU A 121 -13.47 -18.24 0.35
CA GLU A 121 -12.59 -19.22 1.03
C GLU A 121 -11.84 -18.58 2.18
N ALA A 122 -11.30 -17.38 1.97
CA ALA A 122 -10.57 -16.66 3.00
C ALA A 122 -11.45 -16.30 4.20
N ARG A 123 -12.70 -15.87 3.95
CA ARG A 123 -13.69 -15.58 5.00
C ARG A 123 -14.05 -16.83 5.80
N GLN A 124 -14.37 -17.92 5.10
CA GLN A 124 -14.73 -19.19 5.74
C GLN A 124 -13.60 -19.66 6.67
N VAL A 125 -12.35 -19.64 6.20
CA VAL A 125 -11.20 -20.06 7.01
C VAL A 125 -10.91 -19.09 8.15
N LYS A 126 -11.19 -17.79 7.99
CA LYS A 126 -11.00 -16.79 9.05
C LYS A 126 -11.82 -17.11 10.30
N GLN A 127 -13.02 -17.67 10.14
CA GLN A 127 -13.94 -18.03 11.24
C GLN A 127 -13.38 -19.14 12.14
N TYR A 128 -12.53 -20.01 11.60
CA TYR A 128 -11.91 -21.12 12.35
C TYR A 128 -10.59 -20.76 13.06
N GLY A 129 -10.24 -19.47 13.13
CA GLY A 129 -9.01 -19.01 13.78
C GLY A 129 -7.80 -19.17 12.86
N ARG A 130 -7.57 -18.18 11.99
CA ARG A 130 -6.43 -18.17 11.08
C ARG A 130 -5.15 -17.74 11.82
N PRO A 131 -4.10 -18.58 11.94
CA PRO A 131 -2.84 -18.15 12.55
C PRO A 131 -2.21 -17.01 11.75
N TYR A 132 -1.66 -16.02 12.45
CA TYR A 132 -1.04 -14.85 11.86
C TYR A 132 0.32 -15.21 11.27
N ARG A 133 0.46 -15.19 9.94
CA ARG A 133 1.69 -15.64 9.25
C ARG A 133 2.18 -14.65 8.20
N ASP A 134 3.49 -14.58 8.03
CA ASP A 134 4.22 -13.71 7.12
C ASP A 134 3.97 -14.04 5.63
N TYR A 135 3.91 -12.98 4.81
CA TYR A 135 3.60 -12.97 3.38
C TYR A 135 4.53 -13.79 2.48
N GLY A 136 5.83 -13.81 2.79
CA GLY A 136 6.83 -14.48 1.97
C GLY A 136 7.22 -15.85 2.50
N THR A 137 7.30 -15.98 3.83
CA THR A 137 7.87 -17.18 4.46
C THR A 137 6.86 -18.08 5.17
N GLY A 138 5.65 -17.60 5.45
CA GLY A 138 4.66 -18.32 6.26
C GLY A 138 5.04 -18.42 7.75
N GLU A 139 6.06 -17.68 8.19
CA GLU A 139 6.49 -17.62 9.59
C GLU A 139 5.42 -16.99 10.46
N SER A 140 5.25 -17.47 11.70
CA SER A 140 4.31 -16.84 12.64
C SER A 140 4.71 -15.40 12.87
N LEU A 141 3.77 -14.49 12.69
CA LEU A 141 3.98 -13.07 13.00
C LEU A 141 3.85 -12.80 14.50
N GLU A 142 3.31 -13.75 15.28
CA GLU A 142 3.34 -13.71 16.75
C GLU A 142 4.76 -13.86 17.31
N GLU A 143 5.65 -14.59 16.62
CA GLU A 143 7.03 -14.83 17.05
C GLU A 143 8.05 -13.80 16.50
N GLY A 144 7.65 -12.95 15.54
CA GLY A 144 8.59 -12.23 14.68
C GLY A 144 8.92 -10.77 15.04
N ALA A 145 8.23 -10.14 15.98
CA ALA A 145 8.41 -8.73 16.31
C ALA A 145 9.02 -8.53 17.71
N ILE A 146 10.18 -9.14 17.97
CA ILE A 146 10.96 -8.80 19.16
C ILE A 146 11.55 -7.41 18.93
N ILE A 147 10.88 -6.38 19.45
CA ILE A 147 11.49 -5.07 19.64
C ILE A 147 12.65 -5.31 20.63
N PRO A 148 13.89 -4.88 20.32
CA PRO A 148 14.98 -5.03 21.27
C PRO A 148 14.61 -4.40 22.62
N PRO A 149 15.07 -4.96 23.76
CA PRO A 149 14.63 -4.56 25.10
C PRO A 149 14.74 -3.05 25.38
N ASP A 150 15.73 -2.39 24.78
CA ASP A 150 15.78 -0.95 24.66
C ASP A 150 15.97 -0.53 23.18
N PRO A 151 14.88 -0.19 22.46
CA PRO A 151 14.98 0.22 21.07
C PRO A 151 15.62 1.60 20.88
N ARG A 152 15.82 2.39 21.94
CA ARG A 152 16.52 3.69 21.85
C ARG A 152 18.02 3.53 22.01
N GLU A 153 18.49 2.57 22.78
CA GLU A 153 19.92 2.32 22.92
C GLU A 153 20.41 1.23 21.97
N ALA A 154 19.50 0.45 21.37
CA ALA A 154 19.86 -0.60 20.45
C ALA A 154 20.56 -0.08 19.19
N SER A 155 21.71 -0.69 18.89
CA SER A 155 22.45 -0.48 17.65
C SER A 155 21.69 -1.04 16.44
N LEU A 156 22.00 -0.53 15.23
CA LEU A 156 21.45 -1.07 13.98
C LEU A 156 21.67 -2.59 13.86
N TYR A 157 22.83 -3.07 14.30
CA TYR A 157 23.15 -4.49 14.32
C TYR A 157 22.18 -5.33 15.16
N GLN A 158 21.78 -4.83 16.33
CA GLN A 158 20.81 -5.51 17.20
C GLN A 158 19.42 -5.55 16.55
N HIS A 159 18.98 -4.46 15.90
CA HIS A 159 17.75 -4.47 15.12
C HIS A 159 17.83 -5.41 13.90
N CYS A 160 18.98 -5.50 13.23
CA CYS A 160 19.18 -6.43 12.11
C CYS A 160 19.11 -7.91 12.56
N LYS A 161 19.50 -8.22 13.79
CA LYS A 161 19.38 -9.57 14.35
C LYS A 161 17.93 -10.01 14.58
N THR A 162 17.01 -9.08 14.79
CA THR A 162 15.58 -9.39 15.01
C THR A 162 14.79 -9.48 13.71
N LEU A 163 15.44 -9.37 12.55
CA LEU A 163 14.77 -9.49 11.25
C LEU A 163 14.29 -10.91 10.99
N SER A 164 13.02 -11.00 10.55
CA SER A 164 12.44 -12.24 10.06
C SER A 164 13.19 -12.79 8.85
N ARG A 165 12.97 -14.06 8.51
CA ARG A 165 13.56 -14.64 7.29
C ARG A 165 13.05 -13.92 6.04
N CYS A 166 11.80 -13.49 6.04
CA CYS A 166 11.20 -12.77 4.92
C CYS A 166 11.93 -11.46 4.64
N SER A 167 12.10 -10.60 5.64
CA SER A 167 12.83 -9.33 5.51
C SER A 167 14.27 -9.54 5.05
N ARG A 168 14.95 -10.58 5.53
CA ARG A 168 16.32 -10.93 5.09
C ARG A 168 16.35 -11.33 3.61
N ILE A 169 15.40 -12.13 3.15
CA ILE A 169 15.28 -12.50 1.73
C ILE A 169 15.00 -11.26 0.88
N LEU A 170 14.03 -10.43 1.28
CA LEU A 170 13.68 -9.20 0.56
C LEU A 170 14.88 -8.26 0.42
N LEU A 171 15.61 -8.01 1.50
CA LEU A 171 16.81 -7.17 1.49
C LEU A 171 17.93 -7.77 0.62
N PHE A 172 18.17 -9.07 0.71
CA PHE A 172 19.19 -9.73 -0.10
C PHE A 172 18.83 -9.69 -1.59
N SER A 173 17.59 -10.02 -1.94
CA SER A 173 17.08 -9.94 -3.31
C SER A 173 17.15 -8.53 -3.86
N PHE A 174 16.80 -7.53 -3.05
CA PHE A 174 16.92 -6.12 -3.43
C PHE A 174 18.36 -5.71 -3.67
N LEU A 175 19.28 -6.01 -2.74
CA LEU A 175 20.70 -5.68 -2.89
C LEU A 175 21.33 -6.39 -4.08
N SER A 176 20.98 -7.66 -4.30
CA SER A 176 21.39 -8.40 -5.49
C SER A 176 20.87 -7.73 -6.76
N GLY A 177 19.60 -7.36 -6.80
CA GLY A 177 19.01 -6.63 -7.94
C GLY A 177 19.69 -5.28 -8.18
N VAL A 178 20.03 -4.54 -7.12
CA VAL A 178 20.80 -3.29 -7.21
C VAL A 178 22.16 -3.52 -7.86
N ILE A 179 22.91 -4.54 -7.42
CA ILE A 179 24.21 -4.87 -7.99
C ILE A 179 24.06 -5.30 -9.47
N THR A 180 23.07 -6.13 -9.79
CA THR A 180 22.82 -6.58 -11.16
C THR A 180 22.47 -5.41 -12.08
N VAL A 181 21.54 -4.54 -11.69
CA VAL A 181 21.17 -3.36 -12.49
C VAL A 181 22.37 -2.43 -12.64
N ALA A 182 23.12 -2.17 -11.57
CA ALA A 182 24.33 -1.35 -11.64
C ALA A 182 25.38 -1.94 -12.61
N ALA A 183 25.54 -3.26 -12.63
CA ALA A 183 26.43 -3.95 -13.57
C ALA A 183 25.92 -3.86 -15.03
N LEU A 184 24.61 -4.00 -15.24
CA LEU A 184 23.98 -3.91 -16.57
C LEU A 184 24.01 -2.51 -17.15
N LEU A 185 23.90 -1.46 -16.33
CA LEU A 185 23.93 -0.08 -16.80
C LEU A 185 25.26 0.27 -17.49
N GLY A 186 26.37 -0.40 -17.13
CA GLY A 186 27.68 -0.34 -17.81
C GLY A 186 28.37 1.04 -17.84
N GLN A 187 27.62 2.12 -17.65
CA GLN A 187 28.07 3.50 -17.63
C GLN A 187 28.18 3.99 -16.18
N LYS A 188 29.36 4.49 -15.80
CA LYS A 188 29.63 5.03 -14.46
C LYS A 188 28.60 6.09 -14.02
N GLN A 189 28.08 6.87 -14.98
CA GLN A 189 27.12 7.95 -14.78
C GLN A 189 25.70 7.44 -14.47
N GLY A 190 25.21 6.39 -15.15
CA GLY A 190 23.90 5.81 -14.85
C GLY A 190 23.86 5.14 -13.46
N VAL A 191 24.98 4.54 -13.05
CA VAL A 191 25.12 3.93 -11.72
C VAL A 191 25.03 4.97 -10.61
N SER A 192 25.61 6.17 -10.78
CA SER A 192 25.53 7.21 -9.74
C SER A 192 24.10 7.72 -9.55
N ILE A 193 23.35 7.92 -10.64
CA ILE A 193 21.93 8.33 -10.58
C ILE A 193 21.10 7.23 -9.93
N TYR A 194 21.34 5.97 -10.30
CA TYR A 194 20.68 4.82 -9.69
C TYR A 194 20.88 4.78 -8.18
N ILE A 195 22.12 4.90 -7.71
CA ILE A 195 22.44 4.92 -6.28
C ILE A 195 21.77 6.11 -5.58
N MET A 196 21.80 7.30 -6.18
CA MET A 196 21.13 8.48 -5.62
C MET A 196 19.63 8.26 -5.45
N ALA A 197 18.95 7.69 -6.46
CA ALA A 197 17.52 7.38 -6.40
C ALA A 197 17.16 6.44 -5.25
N LEU A 198 18.06 5.51 -4.90
CA LEU A 198 17.88 4.59 -3.78
C LEU A 198 18.18 5.22 -2.42
N ILE A 199 19.02 6.25 -2.34
CA ILE A 199 19.38 6.93 -1.09
C ILE A 199 18.25 7.83 -0.59
N VAL A 200 17.54 8.52 -1.49
CA VAL A 200 16.44 9.44 -1.16
C VAL A 200 15.40 8.83 -0.19
N PRO A 201 14.77 7.67 -0.48
CA PRO A 201 13.80 7.07 0.43
C PRO A 201 14.43 6.64 1.77
N LEU A 202 15.71 6.25 1.78
CA LEU A 202 16.42 5.87 3.00
C LEU A 202 16.67 7.07 3.92
N ILE A 203 16.96 8.25 3.35
CA ILE A 203 17.08 9.50 4.12
C ILE A 203 15.74 9.83 4.79
N ILE A 204 14.63 9.72 4.06
CA ILE A 204 13.30 10.02 4.60
C ILE A 204 12.95 9.04 5.72
N LEU A 205 13.15 7.72 5.52
CA LEU A 205 12.96 6.71 6.56
C LEU A 205 13.90 6.92 7.76
N TYR A 206 15.13 7.35 7.53
CA TYR A 206 16.05 7.65 8.63
C TYR A 206 15.53 8.82 9.48
N LEU A 207 15.11 9.92 8.84
CA LEU A 207 14.65 11.12 9.53
C LEU A 207 13.31 10.90 10.27
N LEU A 208 12.35 10.24 9.61
CA LEU A 208 11.02 10.02 10.16
C LEU A 208 11.00 8.85 11.15
N TYR A 209 11.52 7.69 10.73
CA TYR A 209 11.43 6.46 11.52
C TYR A 209 12.66 6.28 12.42
N TRP A 210 13.87 6.20 11.87
CA TRP A 210 15.05 5.77 12.64
C TRP A 210 15.45 6.74 13.76
N ARG A 211 15.46 8.05 13.46
CA ARG A 211 15.93 9.09 14.38
C ARG A 211 15.02 9.30 15.58
N ARG A 212 13.69 9.21 15.39
CA ARG A 212 12.71 9.61 16.41
C ARG A 212 11.73 8.52 16.82
N HIS A 213 11.42 7.56 15.95
CA HIS A 213 10.25 6.69 16.11
C HIS A 213 10.54 5.18 15.94
N ARG A 214 11.81 4.77 16.02
CA ARG A 214 12.22 3.35 15.91
C ARG A 214 11.68 2.42 17.00
N HIS A 215 11.13 2.98 18.07
CA HIS A 215 10.45 2.25 19.13
C HIS A 215 8.96 2.01 18.82
N SER A 216 8.37 2.80 17.91
CA SER A 216 6.93 2.73 17.61
C SER A 216 6.60 1.60 16.65
N LEU A 217 7.54 1.15 15.82
CA LEU A 217 7.36 0.07 14.86
C LEU A 217 8.65 -0.75 14.77
N PRO A 218 8.61 -2.10 14.77
CA PRO A 218 9.81 -2.90 14.53
C PRO A 218 10.42 -2.62 13.15
N LEU A 219 11.76 -2.67 13.06
CA LEU A 219 12.48 -2.50 11.79
C LEU A 219 12.01 -3.52 10.74
N ASP A 220 11.74 -4.75 11.17
CA ASP A 220 11.20 -5.81 10.34
C ASP A 220 9.91 -5.39 9.61
N SER A 221 8.97 -4.77 10.32
CA SER A 221 7.72 -4.30 9.74
C SER A 221 7.94 -3.13 8.79
N ALA A 222 8.80 -2.17 9.14
CA ALA A 222 9.12 -1.04 8.26
C ALA A 222 9.68 -1.51 6.91
N ILE A 223 10.57 -2.51 6.93
CA ILE A 223 11.14 -3.15 5.73
C ILE A 223 10.03 -3.82 4.90
N LYS A 224 9.15 -4.59 5.55
CA LYS A 224 8.05 -5.28 4.86
C LYS A 224 7.09 -4.30 4.20
N PHE A 225 6.70 -3.22 4.87
CA PHE A 225 5.83 -2.20 4.28
C PHE A 225 6.51 -1.51 3.09
N PHE A 226 7.80 -1.17 3.20
CA PHE A 226 8.55 -0.62 2.07
C PHE A 226 8.51 -1.55 0.87
N PHE A 227 8.82 -2.84 1.03
CA PHE A 227 8.79 -3.78 -0.08
C PHE A 227 7.39 -4.11 -0.60
N ALA A 228 6.39 -4.08 0.26
CA ALA A 228 5.00 -4.21 -0.16
C ALA A 228 4.62 -3.07 -1.11
N GLY A 229 5.02 -1.83 -0.80
CA GLY A 229 4.89 -0.71 -1.71
C GLY A 229 5.70 -0.88 -3.00
N PHE A 230 6.98 -1.20 -2.87
CA PHE A 230 7.94 -1.29 -3.99
C PHE A 230 7.55 -2.35 -5.03
N VAL A 231 7.06 -3.51 -4.59
CA VAL A 231 6.74 -4.63 -5.47
C VAL A 231 5.24 -4.75 -5.71
N VAL A 232 4.45 -4.90 -4.64
CA VAL A 232 3.05 -5.31 -4.76
C VAL A 232 2.19 -4.14 -5.21
N ALA A 233 2.33 -2.98 -4.58
CA ALA A 233 1.50 -1.82 -4.90
C ALA A 233 1.79 -1.30 -6.32
N VAL A 234 3.07 -1.14 -6.70
CA VAL A 234 3.44 -0.70 -8.06
C VAL A 234 3.00 -1.69 -9.14
N ALA A 235 3.22 -2.99 -8.95
CA ALA A 235 2.76 -3.99 -9.91
C ALA A 235 1.24 -3.99 -10.05
N SER A 236 0.51 -3.84 -8.93
CA SER A 236 -0.95 -3.78 -8.94
C SER A 236 -1.44 -2.51 -9.65
N ALA A 237 -0.84 -1.35 -9.36
CA ALA A 237 -1.17 -0.09 -9.99
C ALA A 237 -0.94 -0.15 -11.51
N GLY A 238 0.24 -0.62 -11.95
CA GLY A 238 0.55 -0.73 -13.37
C GLY A 238 -0.39 -1.66 -14.14
N VAL A 239 -0.86 -2.75 -13.54
CA VAL A 239 -1.89 -3.62 -14.17
C VAL A 239 -3.22 -2.88 -14.32
N ILE A 240 -3.67 -2.17 -13.28
CA ILE A 240 -4.94 -1.44 -13.32
C ILE A 240 -4.86 -0.27 -14.29
N GLU A 241 -3.80 0.53 -14.22
CA GLU A 241 -3.53 1.63 -15.13
C GLU A 241 -3.51 1.14 -16.58
N PHE A 242 -2.85 0.01 -16.85
CA PHE A 242 -2.86 -0.58 -18.18
C PHE A 242 -4.28 -0.98 -18.64
N MET A 243 -5.07 -1.64 -17.78
CA MET A 243 -6.46 -1.99 -18.10
C MET A 243 -7.35 -0.77 -18.33
N LEU A 244 -7.23 0.26 -17.49
CA LEU A 244 -7.97 1.51 -17.64
C LEU A 244 -7.51 2.29 -18.86
N SER A 245 -6.22 2.26 -19.19
CA SER A 245 -5.67 2.89 -20.40
C SER A 245 -6.10 2.16 -21.67
N LEU A 246 -6.31 0.84 -21.63
CA LEU A 246 -6.92 0.11 -22.75
C LEU A 246 -8.39 0.52 -22.95
N LEU A 247 -9.14 0.69 -21.85
CA LEU A 247 -10.50 1.20 -21.92
C LEU A 247 -10.52 2.63 -22.46
N ASP A 248 -9.57 3.47 -22.01
CA ASP A 248 -9.34 4.83 -22.51
C ASP A 248 -9.07 4.81 -24.01
N PHE A 249 -8.15 3.96 -24.48
CA PHE A 249 -7.85 3.79 -25.91
C PHE A 249 -9.08 3.34 -26.72
N VAL A 250 -9.88 2.41 -26.19
CA VAL A 250 -11.10 1.92 -26.87
C VAL A 250 -12.21 2.98 -26.90
N ILE A 251 -12.34 3.80 -25.86
CA ILE A 251 -13.38 4.84 -25.74
C ILE A 251 -12.97 6.16 -26.43
N LEU A 252 -11.67 6.52 -26.38
CA LEU A 252 -11.11 7.81 -26.78
C LEU A 252 -10.22 7.75 -28.04
N SER A 253 -10.24 6.59 -28.71
CA SER A 253 -9.76 6.28 -30.07
C SER A 253 -9.78 7.44 -31.09
N PRO A 254 -10.72 8.41 -31.09
CA PRO A 254 -10.69 9.52 -32.05
C PRO A 254 -9.50 10.49 -31.90
N VAL A 255 -8.83 10.58 -30.74
CA VAL A 255 -7.74 11.55 -30.51
C VAL A 255 -6.42 11.11 -31.15
N GLU A 256 -5.93 9.93 -30.81
CA GLU A 256 -4.70 9.38 -31.37
C GLU A 256 -4.86 9.05 -32.85
N TYR A 257 -6.04 8.54 -33.25
CA TYR A 257 -6.34 8.32 -34.66
C TYR A 257 -6.30 9.63 -35.47
N SER A 258 -6.80 10.75 -34.94
CA SER A 258 -6.72 12.08 -35.60
C SER A 258 -5.28 12.54 -35.79
N LEU A 259 -4.46 12.49 -34.72
CA LEU A 259 -3.04 12.87 -34.76
C LEU A 259 -2.25 12.02 -35.76
N TYR A 260 -2.48 10.70 -35.78
CA TYR A 260 -1.73 9.76 -36.63
C TYR A 260 -2.21 9.73 -38.09
N SER A 261 -3.52 9.91 -38.33
CA SER A 261 -4.10 9.85 -39.69
C SER A 261 -3.94 11.13 -40.50
N HIS A 262 -3.81 12.30 -39.84
CA HIS A 262 -3.71 13.59 -40.52
C HIS A 262 -2.29 14.19 -40.52
N GLY A 263 -1.33 13.54 -39.85
CA GLY A 263 0.05 14.05 -39.74
C GLY A 263 0.15 15.39 -38.98
N GLU A 264 -0.85 15.72 -38.16
CA GLU A 264 -0.83 16.92 -37.33
C GLU A 264 0.19 16.77 -36.20
N SER A 265 0.92 17.87 -35.91
CA SER A 265 1.81 17.90 -34.75
C SER A 265 0.99 17.90 -33.45
N LYS A 266 1.53 17.30 -32.38
CA LYS A 266 0.91 17.35 -31.02
C LYS A 266 0.53 18.78 -30.64
N LEU A 267 1.39 19.74 -30.95
CA LEU A 267 1.19 21.16 -30.63
C LEU A 267 -0.04 21.74 -31.35
N THR A 268 -0.18 21.44 -32.65
CA THR A 268 -1.32 21.88 -33.46
C THR A 268 -2.63 21.32 -32.93
N PHE A 269 -2.64 20.03 -32.59
CA PHE A 269 -3.82 19.39 -32.02
C PHE A 269 -4.25 20.01 -30.69
N VAL A 270 -3.30 20.22 -29.77
CA VAL A 270 -3.56 20.84 -28.46
C VAL A 270 -4.11 22.26 -28.63
N SER A 271 -3.52 23.05 -29.54
CA SER A 271 -3.97 24.41 -29.84
C SER A 271 -5.41 24.44 -30.39
N ASN A 272 -5.77 23.47 -31.24
CA ASN A 272 -7.10 23.36 -31.83
C ASN A 272 -8.15 22.77 -30.87
N ASN A 273 -7.74 21.98 -29.87
CA ASN A 273 -8.65 21.23 -28.99
C ASN A 273 -8.31 21.37 -27.48
N PRO A 274 -8.10 22.58 -26.93
CA PRO A 274 -7.61 22.75 -25.56
C PRO A 274 -8.56 22.17 -24.51
N VAL A 275 -9.88 22.36 -24.68
CA VAL A 275 -10.89 21.82 -23.75
C VAL A 275 -10.85 20.30 -23.70
N LYS A 276 -10.63 19.65 -24.84
CA LYS A 276 -10.53 18.19 -24.92
C LYS A 276 -9.30 17.69 -24.18
N VAL A 277 -8.14 18.33 -24.40
CA VAL A 277 -6.89 17.99 -23.71
C VAL A 277 -7.04 18.18 -22.19
N ILE A 278 -7.60 19.30 -21.74
CA ILE A 278 -7.88 19.54 -20.31
C ILE A 278 -8.74 18.42 -19.70
N PHE A 279 -9.79 18.00 -20.41
CA PHE A 279 -10.65 16.92 -19.93
C PHE A 279 -9.91 15.58 -19.85
N LEU A 280 -9.08 15.26 -20.86
CA LEU A 280 -8.25 14.05 -20.86
C LEU A 280 -7.22 14.06 -19.72
N ASP A 281 -6.52 15.18 -19.55
CA ASP A 281 -5.56 15.36 -18.47
C ASP A 281 -6.22 15.15 -17.10
N LEU A 282 -7.46 15.64 -16.93
CA LEU A 282 -8.23 15.45 -15.69
C LEU A 282 -8.56 13.97 -15.44
N ILE A 283 -9.00 13.23 -16.45
CA ILE A 283 -9.31 11.80 -16.31
C ILE A 283 -8.03 11.01 -16.01
N THR A 284 -6.97 11.24 -16.79
CA THR A 284 -5.69 10.54 -16.62
C THR A 284 -5.09 10.79 -15.24
N SER A 285 -5.02 12.05 -14.80
CA SER A 285 -4.42 12.40 -13.51
C SER A 285 -5.23 11.93 -12.30
N TYR A 286 -6.56 12.16 -12.27
CA TYR A 286 -7.35 11.84 -11.08
C TYR A 286 -7.83 10.40 -11.04
N VAL A 287 -8.26 9.84 -12.18
CA VAL A 287 -8.93 8.54 -12.24
C VAL A 287 -7.91 7.44 -12.50
N ILE A 288 -7.06 7.61 -13.52
CA ILE A 288 -6.14 6.55 -13.95
C ILE A 288 -4.91 6.50 -13.02
N ALA A 289 -4.25 7.64 -12.76
CA ALA A 289 -3.09 7.70 -11.88
C ALA A 289 -3.49 7.79 -10.40
N ALA A 290 -3.88 8.97 -9.92
CA ALA A 290 -4.02 9.23 -8.49
C ALA A 290 -4.97 8.27 -7.76
N CYS A 291 -6.16 8.00 -8.31
CA CYS A 291 -7.10 7.07 -7.68
C CYS A 291 -6.53 5.66 -7.56
N VAL A 292 -5.91 5.13 -8.62
CA VAL A 292 -5.36 3.78 -8.64
C VAL A 292 -4.17 3.66 -7.72
N GLU A 293 -3.23 4.60 -7.80
CA GLU A 293 -2.02 4.57 -6.98
C GLU A 293 -2.34 4.72 -5.49
N GLU A 294 -3.16 5.71 -5.11
CA GLU A 294 -3.52 5.93 -3.71
C GLU A 294 -4.31 4.76 -3.14
N PHE A 295 -5.21 4.18 -3.93
CA PHE A 295 -6.00 3.01 -3.55
C PHE A 295 -5.13 1.76 -3.35
N THR A 296 -4.26 1.43 -4.31
CA THR A 296 -3.39 0.25 -4.23
C THR A 296 -2.40 0.35 -3.07
N LYS A 297 -1.79 1.52 -2.86
CA LYS A 297 -0.93 1.78 -1.68
C LYS A 297 -1.72 1.56 -0.38
N HIS A 298 -2.93 2.09 -0.27
CA HIS A 298 -3.77 1.89 0.91
C HIS A 298 -4.06 0.42 1.16
N MET A 299 -4.55 -0.30 0.14
CA MET A 299 -4.92 -1.71 0.25
C MET A 299 -3.72 -2.55 0.65
N VAL A 300 -2.56 -2.30 0.05
CA VAL A 300 -1.32 -3.03 0.33
C VAL A 300 -0.89 -2.85 1.78
N VAL A 301 -0.87 -1.62 2.31
CA VAL A 301 -0.53 -1.40 3.72
C VAL A 301 -1.57 -2.04 4.65
N ARG A 302 -2.87 -1.97 4.32
CA ARG A 302 -3.96 -2.55 5.12
C ARG A 302 -4.00 -4.08 5.12
N GLY A 303 -3.67 -4.76 4.02
CA GLY A 303 -3.57 -6.22 4.08
C GLY A 303 -2.21 -6.73 4.52
N CYS A 304 -1.15 -5.93 4.37
CA CYS A 304 0.10 -6.16 5.11
C CYS A 304 -0.08 -6.02 6.64
N TRP A 305 -1.25 -5.55 7.07
CA TRP A 305 -1.65 -5.32 8.46
C TRP A 305 -2.62 -6.37 9.04
N LEU A 306 -3.01 -7.39 8.27
CA LEU A 306 -3.77 -8.55 8.72
C LEU A 306 -3.24 -9.37 9.94
N PRO A 307 -2.02 -9.18 10.50
CA PRO A 307 -1.55 -10.01 11.60
C PRO A 307 -1.41 -9.37 12.98
N HIS A 308 -1.13 -8.08 13.12
CA HIS A 308 -0.93 -7.43 14.43
C HIS A 308 -1.57 -6.04 14.42
N PRO A 309 -2.47 -5.69 15.37
CA PRO A 309 -2.98 -4.33 15.44
C PRO A 309 -1.80 -3.36 15.62
N LEU A 310 -1.74 -2.33 14.77
CA LEU A 310 -0.79 -1.24 14.93
C LEU A 310 -1.11 -0.66 16.29
N ARG A 311 -0.13 -0.73 17.21
CA ARG A 311 -0.38 -0.45 18.62
C ARG A 311 -0.41 1.04 18.94
N SER A 312 -0.02 1.88 17.97
CA SER A 312 -0.03 3.32 18.14
C SER A 312 -0.38 4.05 16.83
N PRO A 313 -0.97 5.25 16.93
CA PRO A 313 -1.19 6.12 15.77
C PRO A 313 0.08 6.38 14.95
N ARG A 314 1.23 6.48 15.62
CA ARG A 314 2.53 6.73 14.96
C ARG A 314 2.95 5.57 14.09
N SER A 315 2.73 4.34 14.57
CA SER A 315 3.02 3.12 13.81
C SER A 315 2.24 3.09 12.50
N VAL A 316 0.97 3.54 12.52
CA VAL A 316 0.12 3.63 11.32
C VAL A 316 0.75 4.57 10.30
N THR A 317 1.09 5.79 10.71
CA THR A 317 1.73 6.75 9.80
C THR A 317 3.05 6.22 9.25
N ILE A 318 3.89 5.59 10.07
CA ILE A 318 5.17 5.03 9.61
C ILE A 318 4.94 3.91 8.59
N ALA A 319 3.96 3.03 8.81
CA ALA A 319 3.63 1.95 7.88
C ALA A 319 3.15 2.49 6.52
N PHE A 320 2.24 3.46 6.53
CA PHE A 320 1.74 4.11 5.32
C PHE A 320 2.86 4.83 4.56
N VAL A 321 3.67 5.62 5.25
CA VAL A 321 4.80 6.34 4.64
C VAL A 321 5.86 5.37 4.12
N ALA A 322 6.19 4.30 4.84
CA ALA A 322 7.13 3.29 4.37
C ALA A 322 6.64 2.63 3.07
N GLY A 323 5.36 2.23 3.01
CA GLY A 323 4.73 1.71 1.79
C GLY A 323 4.77 2.70 0.63
N ALA A 324 4.41 3.95 0.86
CA ALA A 324 4.45 4.97 -0.18
C ALA A 324 5.88 5.31 -0.66
N LEU A 325 6.88 5.28 0.22
CA LEU A 325 8.28 5.44 -0.17
C LEU A 325 8.76 4.26 -1.02
N GLY A 326 8.35 3.04 -0.69
CA GLY A 326 8.60 1.87 -1.53
C GLY A 326 8.04 2.04 -2.93
N PHE A 327 6.76 2.41 -3.02
CA PHE A 327 6.08 2.70 -4.28
C PHE A 327 6.83 3.77 -5.10
N ALA A 328 7.05 4.94 -4.48
CA ALA A 328 7.72 6.07 -5.11
C ALA A 328 9.16 5.73 -5.54
N THR A 329 9.87 4.84 -4.83
CA THR A 329 11.23 4.44 -5.23
C THR A 329 11.20 3.71 -6.56
N CYS A 330 10.31 2.73 -6.72
CA CYS A 330 10.21 1.96 -7.96
C CYS A 330 9.73 2.84 -9.13
N GLU A 331 8.70 3.64 -8.88
CA GLU A 331 8.15 4.58 -9.85
C GLU A 331 9.18 5.64 -10.29
N ASN A 332 9.90 6.26 -9.35
CA ASN A 332 10.98 7.21 -9.65
C ASN A 332 12.08 6.59 -10.52
N LEU A 333 12.43 5.33 -10.30
CA LEU A 333 13.40 4.62 -11.14
C LEU A 333 12.89 4.49 -12.57
N PHE A 334 11.62 4.12 -12.77
CA PHE A 334 11.03 4.07 -14.11
C PHE A 334 11.02 5.44 -14.79
N TYR A 335 10.60 6.50 -14.11
CA TYR A 335 10.58 7.85 -14.66
C TYR A 335 11.98 8.35 -15.05
N VAL A 336 12.95 8.18 -14.16
CA VAL A 336 14.33 8.65 -14.40
C VAL A 336 14.92 7.94 -15.61
N PHE A 337 14.91 6.60 -15.65
CA PHE A 337 15.59 5.86 -16.73
C PHE A 337 14.79 5.80 -18.05
N SER A 338 13.51 6.18 -18.03
CA SER A 338 12.68 6.32 -19.24
C SER A 338 12.70 7.75 -19.81
N ALA A 339 13.34 8.71 -19.13
CA ALA A 339 13.42 10.08 -19.60
C ALA A 339 14.18 10.17 -20.93
N LYS A 340 13.57 10.83 -21.91
CA LYS A 340 14.20 11.13 -23.21
C LYS A 340 15.09 12.36 -23.06
N SER A 341 16.27 12.36 -23.69
CA SER A 341 17.18 13.51 -23.68
C SER A 341 16.46 14.79 -24.10
N GLY A 342 16.50 15.81 -23.25
CA GLY A 342 15.98 17.14 -23.60
C GLY A 342 16.82 17.82 -24.69
N GLU A 343 16.24 18.80 -25.38
CA GLU A 343 16.98 19.60 -26.36
C GLU A 343 18.19 20.27 -25.69
N GLY A 344 19.39 20.01 -26.22
CA GLY A 344 20.64 20.57 -25.70
C GLY A 344 21.15 19.97 -24.39
N LEU A 345 20.47 18.96 -23.83
CA LEU A 345 20.88 18.27 -22.61
C LEU A 345 21.37 16.86 -22.92
N SER A 346 22.41 16.42 -22.21
CA SER A 346 22.79 15.01 -22.20
C SER A 346 21.70 14.17 -21.51
N LYS A 347 21.69 12.87 -21.82
CA LYS A 347 20.81 11.90 -21.14
C LYS A 347 21.01 11.95 -19.63
N TYR A 348 22.27 11.99 -19.18
CA TYR A 348 22.62 12.08 -17.76
C TYR A 348 22.03 13.32 -17.08
N GLU A 349 22.15 14.50 -17.70
CA GLU A 349 21.60 15.73 -17.14
C GLU A 349 20.07 15.66 -17.04
N THR A 350 19.41 15.08 -18.04
CA THR A 350 17.95 14.90 -18.03
C THR A 350 17.51 13.94 -16.93
N GLU A 351 18.19 12.80 -16.79
CA GLU A 351 17.95 11.81 -15.72
C GLU A 351 18.17 12.44 -14.33
N LEU A 352 19.25 13.22 -14.17
CA LEU A 352 19.58 13.90 -12.91
C LEU A 352 18.55 14.97 -12.55
N ILE A 353 18.16 15.82 -13.50
CA ILE A 353 17.12 16.85 -13.29
C ILE A 353 15.81 16.16 -12.90
N THR A 354 15.42 15.10 -13.63
CA THR A 354 14.21 14.33 -13.32
C THR A 354 14.26 13.78 -11.90
N LEU A 355 15.38 13.19 -11.48
CA LEU A 355 15.56 12.69 -10.12
C LEU A 355 15.46 13.80 -9.07
N LEU A 356 16.13 14.93 -9.29
CA LEU A 356 16.12 16.06 -8.35
C LEU A 356 14.70 16.63 -8.17
N LEU A 357 13.98 16.83 -9.27
CA LEU A 357 12.61 17.34 -9.24
C LEU A 357 11.69 16.39 -8.48
N ARG A 358 11.73 15.09 -8.80
CA ARG A 358 10.91 14.08 -8.11
C ARG A 358 11.28 13.92 -6.63
N SER A 359 12.53 14.20 -6.25
CA SER A 359 12.98 14.12 -4.86
C SER A 359 12.52 15.31 -4.01
N ILE A 360 12.46 16.52 -4.60
CA ILE A 360 12.04 17.76 -3.90
C ILE A 360 10.50 17.84 -3.78
N LEU A 361 9.78 17.08 -4.59
CA LEU A 361 8.32 17.09 -4.70
C LEU A 361 7.71 15.76 -4.22
N PRO A 362 7.84 15.38 -2.94
CA PRO A 362 7.52 14.04 -2.47
C PRO A 362 6.01 13.86 -2.23
N VAL A 363 5.21 13.81 -3.29
CA VAL A 363 3.74 13.71 -3.21
C VAL A 363 3.27 12.41 -2.52
N HIS A 364 3.90 11.27 -2.82
CA HIS A 364 3.51 9.97 -2.28
C HIS A 364 3.58 9.90 -0.73
N PRO A 365 4.68 10.27 -0.05
CA PRO A 365 4.71 10.23 1.41
C PRO A 365 3.78 11.28 2.06
N ILE A 366 3.53 12.42 1.40
CA ILE A 366 2.55 13.41 1.89
C ILE A 366 1.14 12.81 1.84
N CYS A 367 0.76 12.22 0.70
CA CYS A 367 -0.53 11.56 0.53
C CYS A 367 -0.71 10.42 1.52
N ALA A 368 0.32 9.59 1.72
CA ALA A 368 0.30 8.52 2.71
C ALA A 368 0.10 9.02 4.15
N ALA A 369 0.71 10.15 4.51
CA ALA A 369 0.52 10.78 5.81
C ALA A 369 -0.89 11.37 5.98
N ILE A 370 -1.50 11.89 4.91
CA ILE A 370 -2.90 12.33 4.92
C ILE A 370 -3.85 11.15 5.11
N GLN A 371 -3.63 10.05 4.37
CA GLN A 371 -4.43 8.83 4.50
C GLN A 371 -4.33 8.23 5.92
N SER A 372 -3.13 8.23 6.51
CA SER A 372 -2.94 7.66 7.85
C SER A 372 -3.77 8.40 8.91
N VAL A 373 -3.98 9.72 8.77
CA VAL A 373 -4.86 10.48 9.67
C VAL A 373 -6.29 9.95 9.64
N GLY A 374 -6.83 9.65 8.45
CA GLY A 374 -8.16 9.08 8.29
C GLY A 374 -8.27 7.69 8.92
N VAL A 375 -7.28 6.83 8.70
CA VAL A 375 -7.22 5.49 9.31
C VAL A 375 -7.14 5.58 10.84
N ILE A 376 -6.33 6.48 11.38
CA ILE A 376 -6.22 6.66 12.84
C ILE A 376 -7.54 7.15 13.43
N LYS A 377 -8.25 8.08 12.78
CA LYS A 377 -9.58 8.49 13.25
C LYS A 377 -10.54 7.31 13.30
N ARG A 378 -10.55 6.48 12.26
CA ARG A 378 -11.41 5.30 12.20
C ARG A 378 -11.07 4.27 13.30
N ASP A 379 -9.79 3.89 13.38
CA ASP A 379 -9.35 2.74 14.17
C ASP A 379 -9.03 3.08 15.64
N PHE A 380 -8.61 4.31 15.95
CA PHE A 380 -8.22 4.73 17.31
C PHE A 380 -9.19 5.75 17.94
N GLU A 381 -9.84 6.59 17.12
CA GLU A 381 -10.84 7.54 17.61
C GLU A 381 -12.28 6.97 17.51
N ASN A 382 -12.45 5.73 17.02
CA ASN A 382 -13.74 5.05 16.79
C ASN A 382 -14.72 5.89 15.94
N ASP A 383 -14.20 6.70 15.01
CA ASP A 383 -15.01 7.48 14.08
C ASP A 383 -15.46 6.57 12.91
N SER A 384 -16.58 5.87 13.10
CA SER A 384 -17.18 4.99 12.09
C SER A 384 -17.62 5.72 10.82
N SER A 385 -17.66 7.05 10.83
CA SER A 385 -17.96 7.84 9.64
C SER A 385 -16.82 7.84 8.62
N GLN A 386 -15.60 7.46 9.02
CA GLN A 386 -14.41 7.36 8.17
C GLN A 386 -14.45 6.09 7.31
N ASN A 387 -15.29 6.09 6.28
CA ASN A 387 -15.25 5.05 5.25
C ASN A 387 -14.02 5.19 4.34
N LEU A 388 -13.74 4.14 3.56
CA LEU A 388 -12.57 4.10 2.66
C LEU A 388 -12.51 5.32 1.73
N PHE A 389 -13.64 5.72 1.17
CA PHE A 389 -13.72 6.88 0.28
C PHE A 389 -13.26 8.18 0.97
N LYS A 390 -13.72 8.47 2.19
CA LYS A 390 -13.28 9.67 2.94
C LYS A 390 -11.81 9.65 3.32
N ILE A 391 -11.21 8.46 3.45
CA ILE A 391 -9.78 8.33 3.75
C ILE A 391 -8.94 8.58 2.48
N LEU A 392 -9.38 8.05 1.34
CA LEU A 392 -8.65 8.16 0.07
C LEU A 392 -8.82 9.51 -0.61
N LEU A 393 -10.04 10.07 -0.59
CA LEU A 393 -10.39 11.26 -1.38
C LEU A 393 -9.43 12.45 -1.18
N PRO A 394 -9.04 12.84 0.05
CA PRO A 394 -8.10 13.95 0.24
C PRO A 394 -6.72 13.69 -0.37
N ALA A 395 -6.24 12.45 -0.32
CA ALA A 395 -4.98 12.05 -0.94
C ALA A 395 -5.07 12.04 -2.47
N ILE A 396 -6.17 11.51 -3.01
CA ILE A 396 -6.45 11.51 -4.46
C ILE A 396 -6.53 12.95 -4.99
N ILE A 397 -7.17 13.87 -4.26
CA ILE A 397 -7.23 15.28 -4.67
C ILE A 397 -5.84 15.90 -4.71
N VAL A 398 -5.02 15.71 -3.67
CA VAL A 398 -3.66 16.27 -3.62
C VAL A 398 -2.79 15.70 -4.74
N HIS A 399 -2.79 14.38 -4.90
CA HIS A 399 -2.01 13.70 -5.92
C HIS A 399 -2.50 14.04 -7.34
N GLY A 400 -3.80 13.92 -7.60
CA GLY A 400 -4.39 14.23 -8.90
C GLY A 400 -4.20 15.69 -9.28
N THR A 401 -4.28 16.64 -8.31
CA THR A 401 -3.96 18.05 -8.57
C THR A 401 -2.50 18.22 -8.99
N TYR A 402 -1.60 17.51 -8.32
CA TYR A 402 -0.18 17.54 -8.64
C TYR A 402 0.05 17.07 -10.09
N ASP A 403 -0.41 15.88 -10.45
CA ASP A 403 -0.26 15.32 -11.80
C ASP A 403 -0.95 16.17 -12.86
N PHE A 404 -2.20 16.57 -12.60
CA PHE A 404 -2.98 17.41 -13.50
C PHE A 404 -2.25 18.70 -13.83
N SER A 405 -1.67 19.36 -12.82
CA SER A 405 -0.93 20.60 -13.06
C SER A 405 0.32 20.39 -13.91
N GLN A 406 1.02 19.27 -13.75
CA GLN A 406 2.21 18.94 -14.52
C GLN A 406 1.84 18.68 -15.98
N MET A 407 0.77 17.89 -16.20
CA MET A 407 0.25 17.61 -17.54
C MET A 407 -0.26 18.89 -18.22
N LEU A 408 -1.10 19.65 -17.51
CA LEU A 408 -1.69 20.90 -18.01
C LEU A 408 -0.61 21.92 -18.41
N LEU A 409 0.39 22.14 -17.56
CA LEU A 409 1.50 23.04 -17.87
C LEU A 409 2.42 22.46 -18.95
N GLY A 410 2.62 21.14 -18.99
CA GLY A 410 3.40 20.48 -20.03
C GLY A 410 2.77 20.58 -21.42
N ASP A 411 1.45 20.48 -21.52
CA ASP A 411 0.75 20.43 -22.80
C ASP A 411 0.26 21.82 -23.26
N LEU A 412 -0.33 22.64 -22.37
CA LEU A 412 -0.90 23.93 -22.77
C LEU A 412 0.14 25.05 -22.88
N LEU A 413 1.17 25.06 -22.02
CA LEU A 413 2.12 26.17 -21.99
C LEU A 413 2.88 26.31 -23.32
N PRO A 414 3.41 25.23 -23.93
CA PRO A 414 4.01 25.32 -25.25
C PRO A 414 3.00 25.69 -26.36
N ALA A 415 1.74 25.28 -26.22
CA ALA A 415 0.70 25.48 -27.25
C ALA A 415 0.17 26.91 -27.31
N PHE A 416 0.19 27.65 -26.20
CA PHE A 416 -0.44 28.97 -26.08
C PHE A 416 0.50 30.11 -25.70
N THR A 417 1.78 29.82 -25.43
CA THR A 417 2.77 30.84 -25.09
C THR A 417 4.03 30.70 -25.93
N ASN A 418 4.75 31.81 -26.12
CA ASN A 418 6.07 31.80 -26.74
C ASN A 418 7.17 31.45 -25.71
N PHE A 419 6.84 30.68 -24.67
CA PHE A 419 7.82 30.28 -23.67
C PHE A 419 8.85 29.39 -24.35
N ASN A 420 10.12 29.70 -24.12
CA ASN A 420 11.16 28.73 -24.43
C ASN A 420 11.10 27.55 -23.44
N ALA A 421 11.76 26.44 -23.79
CA ALA A 421 11.76 25.23 -22.96
C ALA A 421 12.17 25.49 -21.50
N LEU A 422 13.10 26.42 -21.27
CA LEU A 422 13.56 26.79 -19.94
C LEU A 422 12.47 27.52 -19.12
N GLN A 423 11.77 28.48 -19.73
CA GLN A 423 10.66 29.20 -19.10
C GLN A 423 9.50 28.28 -18.78
N ALA A 424 9.18 27.37 -19.70
CA ALA A 424 8.14 26.36 -19.46
C ALA A 424 8.51 25.43 -18.31
N THR A 425 9.74 24.92 -18.30
CA THR A 425 10.26 24.08 -17.21
C THR A 425 10.25 24.82 -15.87
N ALA A 426 10.69 26.08 -15.84
CA ALA A 426 10.68 26.89 -14.62
C ALA A 426 9.26 27.11 -14.07
N ALA A 427 8.26 27.33 -14.94
CA ALA A 427 6.87 27.47 -14.54
C ALA A 427 6.30 26.17 -13.94
N ILE A 428 6.59 25.02 -14.58
CA ILE A 428 6.22 23.69 -14.09
C ILE A 428 6.80 23.43 -12.69
N ILE A 429 8.09 23.71 -12.51
CA ILE A 429 8.79 23.54 -11.22
C ILE A 429 8.19 24.48 -10.16
N GLY A 430 7.97 25.75 -10.51
CA GLY A 430 7.40 26.74 -9.59
C GLY A 430 6.02 26.34 -9.09
N ALA A 431 5.15 25.88 -10.01
CA ALA A 431 3.83 25.35 -9.65
C ALA A 431 3.94 24.12 -8.74
N ALA A 432 4.83 23.18 -9.08
CA ALA A 432 5.03 21.97 -8.30
C ALA A 432 5.50 22.25 -6.86
N LEU A 433 6.45 23.18 -6.69
CA LEU A 433 6.93 23.62 -5.39
C LEU A 433 5.81 24.30 -4.59
N GLY A 434 5.03 25.17 -5.23
CA GLY A 434 3.89 25.83 -4.61
C GLY A 434 2.88 24.83 -4.05
N MET A 435 2.46 23.85 -4.86
CA MET A 435 1.55 22.79 -4.42
C MET A 435 2.15 21.92 -3.32
N THR A 436 3.45 21.61 -3.39
CA THR A 436 4.14 20.84 -2.35
C THR A 436 4.09 21.57 -1.01
N CYS A 437 4.39 22.88 -1.01
CA CYS A 437 4.28 23.72 0.19
C CYS A 437 2.86 23.75 0.76
N ILE A 438 1.84 23.92 -0.10
CA ILE A 438 0.43 23.90 0.30
C ILE A 438 0.06 22.54 0.91
N SER A 439 0.47 21.45 0.28
CA SER A 439 0.19 20.08 0.72
C SER A 439 0.85 19.76 2.05
N ILE A 440 2.09 20.21 2.27
CA ILE A 440 2.78 20.11 3.57
C ILE A 440 2.04 20.93 4.63
N GLY A 441 1.63 22.15 4.32
CA GLY A 441 0.86 23.00 5.24
C GLY A 441 -0.47 22.35 5.64
N TYR A 442 -1.20 21.79 4.67
CA TYR A 442 -2.44 21.05 4.90
C TYR A 442 -2.22 19.80 5.75
N MET A 443 -1.18 19.01 5.44
CA MET A 443 -0.78 17.85 6.25
C MET A 443 -0.48 18.29 7.70
N MET A 444 0.33 19.32 7.91
CA MET A 444 0.65 19.84 9.25
C MET A 444 -0.61 20.26 10.02
N TYR A 445 -1.56 20.92 9.35
CA TYR A 445 -2.86 21.26 9.93
C TYR A 445 -3.64 20.01 10.40
N LEU A 446 -3.72 18.98 9.56
CA LEU A 446 -4.40 17.73 9.91
C LEU A 446 -3.74 17.02 11.10
N PHE A 447 -2.41 16.95 11.12
CA PHE A 447 -1.64 16.34 12.22
C PHE A 447 -1.79 17.11 13.52
N ASN A 448 -1.78 18.44 13.49
CA ASN A 448 -1.96 19.26 14.69
C ASN A 448 -3.36 19.06 15.28
N ASN A 449 -4.39 19.05 14.44
CA ASN A 449 -5.77 18.78 14.88
C ASN A 449 -5.91 17.37 15.46
N GLN A 450 -5.29 16.38 14.83
CA GLN A 450 -5.28 15.01 15.35
C GLN A 450 -4.59 14.91 16.71
N ARG A 451 -3.42 15.56 16.86
CA ARG A 451 -2.69 15.58 18.13
C ARG A 451 -3.52 16.21 19.25
N GLN A 452 -4.24 17.28 18.96
CA GLN A 452 -5.16 17.92 19.92
C GLN A 452 -6.31 16.98 20.31
N ARG A 453 -6.96 16.30 19.34
CA ARG A 453 -8.04 15.35 19.63
C ARG A 453 -7.58 14.18 20.49
N LEU A 454 -6.43 13.59 20.15
CA LEU A 454 -5.86 12.49 20.94
C LEU A 454 -5.57 12.95 22.37
N ARG A 455 -4.94 14.13 22.56
CA ARG A 455 -4.69 14.70 23.90
C ARG A 455 -5.97 14.92 24.70
N ALA A 456 -6.99 15.53 24.09
CA ALA A 456 -8.28 15.74 24.76
C ALA A 456 -8.99 14.43 25.12
N GLY A 457 -8.84 13.39 24.30
CA GLY A 457 -9.33 12.04 24.62
C GLY A 457 -8.66 11.45 25.86
N TRP A 458 -7.33 11.59 25.94
CA TRP A 458 -6.54 11.14 27.09
C TRP A 458 -6.93 11.84 28.40
N GLU A 459 -7.12 13.16 28.37
CA GLU A 459 -7.56 13.94 29.53
C GLU A 459 -8.92 13.49 30.07
N ARG A 460 -9.86 13.16 29.18
CA ARG A 460 -11.17 12.63 29.60
C ARG A 460 -11.07 11.27 30.28
N VAL A 461 -10.24 10.37 29.75
CA VAL A 461 -10.04 9.04 30.35
C VAL A 461 -9.37 9.15 31.72
N SER A 462 -8.33 9.98 31.86
CA SER A 462 -7.65 10.17 33.15
C SER A 462 -8.57 10.76 34.22
N GLN A 463 -9.41 11.75 33.87
CA GLN A 463 -10.43 12.31 34.76
C GLN A 463 -11.53 11.31 35.13
N SER A 464 -11.94 10.44 34.20
CA SER A 464 -12.92 9.37 34.49
C SER A 464 -12.38 8.30 35.44
N GLN A 465 -11.06 8.07 35.44
CA GLN A 465 -10.41 7.12 36.34
C GLN A 465 -10.21 7.71 37.73
N SER A 466 -9.82 9.00 37.83
CA SER A 466 -9.68 9.67 39.13
C SER A 466 -11.02 9.84 39.86
N SER A 467 -12.11 10.02 39.11
CA SER A 467 -13.46 10.10 39.67
C SER A 467 -14.02 8.74 40.14
N ARG A 468 -13.56 7.62 39.56
CA ARG A 468 -13.93 6.26 40.02
C ARG A 468 -13.10 5.78 41.22
N SER A 469 -11.94 6.37 41.48
CA SER A 469 -11.07 6.00 42.61
C SER A 469 -11.39 6.70 43.94
N HIS A 470 -12.51 7.43 44.04
CA HIS A 470 -12.97 8.05 45.29
C HIS A 470 -14.33 7.50 45.76
N PRO A 471 -14.39 6.40 46.52
CA PRO A 471 -15.14 6.37 47.76
C PRO A 471 -14.30 7.04 48.86
N ALA A 472 -14.95 7.82 49.71
CA ALA A 472 -14.31 8.58 50.79
C ALA A 472 -13.39 7.70 51.64
N ASP A 473 -12.09 8.02 51.65
CA ASP A 473 -11.27 7.76 52.82
C ASP A 473 -10.29 8.91 53.03
N ASN A 474 -10.42 9.48 54.22
CA ASN A 474 -9.78 10.69 54.70
C ASN A 474 -8.51 10.26 55.43
N GLN A 475 -7.32 10.49 54.86
CA GLN A 475 -6.08 10.46 55.65
C GLN A 475 -4.93 11.25 54.98
N SER A 476 -4.17 11.88 55.86
CA SER A 476 -3.31 13.04 55.70
C SER A 476 -1.83 12.75 55.36
N GLY A 477 -1.25 13.57 54.47
CA GLY A 477 0.19 13.97 54.45
C GLY A 477 1.07 13.46 53.30
N PRO A 478 2.23 14.09 52.99
CA PRO A 478 2.55 15.52 52.96
C PRO A 478 2.79 16.04 51.50
N GLN A 479 2.64 17.36 51.33
CA GLN A 479 2.98 18.07 50.09
C GLN A 479 4.48 17.96 49.76
N LEU A 480 4.79 17.57 48.51
CA LEU A 480 6.11 17.78 47.92
C LEU A 480 5.98 18.80 46.79
N SER A 481 6.80 19.84 46.90
CA SER A 481 6.84 21.08 46.13
C SER A 481 7.27 20.92 44.66
N ASP A 482 6.81 21.88 43.87
CA ASP A 482 7.25 22.22 42.51
C ASP A 482 8.76 22.07 42.27
N SER A 483 9.14 21.28 41.26
CA SER A 483 10.19 21.66 40.30
C SER A 483 10.19 20.73 39.08
N LEU A 484 10.49 21.34 37.93
CA LEU A 484 10.82 20.73 36.63
C LEU A 484 9.63 20.35 35.73
N ALA A 485 9.20 21.36 34.97
CA ALA A 485 8.66 21.18 33.63
C ALA A 485 9.71 20.53 32.73
N ASP A 486 9.67 19.20 32.63
CA ASP A 486 10.34 18.44 31.59
C ASP A 486 9.31 17.54 30.89
N ASP A 487 9.40 17.50 29.57
CA ASP A 487 8.59 16.75 28.60
C ASP A 487 8.62 15.22 28.85
N ASN A 488 8.01 14.76 29.94
CA ASN A 488 7.93 13.34 30.26
C ASN A 488 6.78 12.66 29.54
N TYR A 489 7.12 12.17 28.35
CA TYR A 489 6.97 10.77 27.94
C TYR A 489 5.83 9.99 28.62
N ILE A 490 4.69 9.90 27.92
CA ILE A 490 3.69 8.86 28.17
C ILE A 490 4.33 7.52 27.79
N ASN A 491 4.39 6.61 28.76
CA ASN A 491 4.86 5.25 28.59
C ASN A 491 3.90 4.49 27.64
N ASP A 492 4.20 4.51 26.34
CA ASP A 492 3.39 3.93 25.25
C ASP A 492 3.24 2.40 25.36
N THR A 493 3.97 1.73 26.25
CA THR A 493 3.91 0.27 26.45
C THR A 493 2.62 -0.18 27.16
N TYR A 494 1.98 0.70 27.95
CA TYR A 494 0.73 0.39 28.66
C TYR A 494 -0.55 0.65 27.83
N VAL A 495 -0.40 1.15 26.60
CA VAL A 495 -1.50 1.69 25.76
C VAL A 495 -2.23 0.58 24.97
N GLY A 496 -1.55 -0.54 24.69
CA GLY A 496 -2.14 -1.65 23.92
C GLY A 496 -3.04 -2.60 24.73
N GLU A 497 -2.78 -2.78 26.02
CA GLU A 497 -3.47 -3.81 26.83
C GLU A 497 -4.85 -3.36 27.36
N ARG A 498 -5.11 -2.06 27.49
CA ARG A 498 -6.37 -1.57 28.08
C ARG A 498 -7.44 -1.12 27.07
N LEU A 499 -7.10 -0.98 25.80
CA LEU A 499 -8.06 -0.73 24.71
C LEU A 499 -8.46 -2.00 23.92
N THR A 500 -7.91 -3.16 24.29
CA THR A 500 -8.14 -4.46 23.63
C THR A 500 -8.84 -5.50 24.49
N GLN A 501 -9.47 -5.13 25.62
CA GLN A 501 -10.42 -6.04 26.24
C GLN A 501 -11.59 -6.25 25.26
N PRO A 502 -11.87 -7.49 24.81
CA PRO A 502 -13.13 -7.78 24.17
C PRO A 502 -14.20 -7.55 25.25
N LEU A 503 -15.23 -6.78 24.94
CA LEU A 503 -16.50 -6.85 25.66
C LEU A 503 -17.10 -8.25 25.43
N ARG A 504 -16.54 -9.26 26.10
CA ARG A 504 -17.24 -10.49 26.46
C ARG A 504 -18.00 -10.17 27.74
N GLU A 505 -19.26 -9.78 27.59
CA GLU A 505 -20.33 -10.01 28.56
C GLU A 505 -21.62 -9.35 28.03
N GLY A 506 -22.66 -10.17 27.81
CA GLY A 506 -23.95 -9.65 27.38
C GLY A 506 -24.94 -10.63 26.75
N LEU A 507 -24.70 -11.95 26.74
CA LEU A 507 -25.73 -12.95 26.38
C LEU A 507 -25.56 -14.23 27.21
N VAL A 508 -25.70 -14.11 28.53
CA VAL A 508 -26.18 -15.20 29.39
C VAL A 508 -27.26 -14.59 30.29
N GLY A 509 -28.46 -14.50 29.74
CA GLY A 509 -29.68 -14.25 30.50
C GLY A 509 -30.38 -15.57 30.71
N THR A 510 -30.13 -16.18 31.87
CA THR A 510 -30.94 -17.22 32.47
C THR A 510 -32.40 -16.79 32.53
N GLY A 511 -33.31 -17.60 31.99
CA GLY A 511 -34.75 -17.45 32.15
C GLY A 511 -35.39 -18.82 32.36
N VAL A 512 -35.29 -19.33 33.58
CA VAL A 512 -36.21 -20.35 34.09
C VAL A 512 -37.42 -19.59 34.64
N ASN A 513 -38.57 -19.78 34.00
CA ASN A 513 -39.87 -20.07 34.62
C ASN A 513 -40.84 -20.54 33.53
#